data_AF-M0JIU6-F1
#
_entry.id   AF-M0JIU6-F1
#
_cell.length_a   1.000
_cell.length_b   1.000
_cell.length_c   1.000
_cell.angle_alpha   90.00
_cell.angle_beta   90.00
_cell.angle_gamma   90.00
#
_symmetry.space_group_name_H-M   'P 1'
#
loop_
_entity.id
_entity.type
_entity.pdbx_description
1 polymer ?
#
loop_
_entity_poly.entity_id
_entity_poly.type
_entity_poly.pdbx_seq_one_letter_code
_entity_poly.pdbx_strand_id
1 'polypeptide(L)'
;MSPERSDEALQVSLDLWYPECWEIKITERLDVGILGYGIYMTGGEVATLFTIYANNHESVTEGIEAIRASEHVRSVSQMATGFRQASIPKPGNATRELLVVHDGRKQISQPLTSRGFVCTGPIDIRDGREYWSLVTNHDRETARIKLDEVREQMSAEIHVRSMKQQNRGDAPTTLPVDQFTKRQLEVFQLAREMGYYEYPKETSAGELADELGITTSTLHEHLHKVEAILLGRDGLTWLE
;
A
#
# COMPACT_ATOMS: atom_id res chain seq x y z
N MET A 1 -23.42 13.41 34.00
CA MET A 1 -22.25 12.53 33.88
C MET A 1 -22.40 11.76 32.58
N SER A 2 -21.86 12.31 31.49
CA SER A 2 -21.75 11.58 30.22
C SER A 2 -20.58 10.61 30.35
N PRO A 3 -20.67 9.38 29.83
CA PRO A 3 -19.53 8.49 29.84
C PRO A 3 -18.47 9.07 28.90
N GLU A 4 -17.25 9.23 29.40
CA GLU A 4 -16.07 9.45 28.58
C GLU A 4 -15.95 8.25 27.63
N ARG A 5 -16.42 8.39 26.39
CA ARG A 5 -16.04 7.48 25.31
C ARG A 5 -14.54 7.70 25.11
N SER A 6 -13.71 6.70 25.38
CA SER A 6 -12.30 6.81 25.04
C SER A 6 -12.21 7.02 23.53
N ASP A 7 -11.60 8.14 23.15
CA ASP A 7 -11.48 8.63 21.77
C ASP A 7 -10.33 7.86 21.08
N GLU A 8 -10.37 6.53 21.13
CA GLU A 8 -9.32 5.66 20.63
C GLU A 8 -9.63 5.24 19.19
N ALA A 9 -8.78 5.67 18.27
CA ALA A 9 -8.88 5.26 16.88
C ALA A 9 -8.43 3.80 16.71
N LEU A 10 -9.16 3.02 15.94
CA LEU A 10 -8.77 1.68 15.54
C LEU A 10 -8.03 1.76 14.20
N GLN A 11 -6.76 1.34 14.19
CA GLN A 11 -6.01 1.11 12.96
C GLN A 11 -6.37 -0.28 12.42
N VAL A 12 -6.70 -0.35 11.13
CA VAL A 12 -7.10 -1.57 10.44
C VAL A 12 -6.23 -1.75 9.21
N SER A 13 -5.61 -2.92 9.07
CA SER A 13 -4.91 -3.32 7.85
C SER A 13 -5.74 -4.35 7.10
N LEU A 14 -5.98 -4.10 5.81
CA LEU A 14 -6.78 -4.97 4.97
C LEU A 14 -5.96 -5.46 3.78
N ASP A 15 -6.31 -6.66 3.35
CA ASP A 15 -6.00 -7.23 2.04
C ASP A 15 -7.36 -7.47 1.37
N LEU A 16 -7.56 -6.93 0.18
CA LEU A 16 -8.86 -7.05 -0.49
C LEU A 16 -8.75 -7.28 -2.01
N TRP A 17 -9.78 -7.93 -2.53
CA TRP A 17 -10.03 -8.15 -3.95
C TRP A 17 -11.50 -7.84 -4.23
N TYR A 18 -11.80 -7.26 -5.38
CA TYR A 18 -13.18 -7.01 -5.80
C TYR A 18 -13.27 -6.95 -7.33
N PRO A 19 -14.42 -7.34 -7.90
CA PRO A 19 -14.59 -7.35 -9.34
C PRO A 19 -14.49 -5.94 -9.92
N GLU A 20 -14.14 -5.86 -11.20
CA GLU A 20 -14.15 -4.62 -11.98
C GLU A 20 -13.10 -3.55 -11.60
N CYS A 21 -12.26 -3.81 -10.59
CA CYS A 21 -11.08 -2.98 -10.32
C CYS A 21 -10.05 -3.15 -11.43
N TRP A 22 -9.73 -2.06 -12.14
CA TRP A 22 -8.78 -2.12 -13.24
C TRP A 22 -7.33 -2.25 -12.74
N GLU A 23 -7.03 -1.69 -11.57
CA GLU A 23 -5.72 -1.79 -10.92
C GLU A 23 -5.39 -3.25 -10.61
N ILE A 24 -6.33 -3.96 -9.98
CA ILE A 24 -6.25 -5.41 -9.71
C ILE A 24 -6.05 -6.20 -11.01
N LYS A 25 -6.91 -5.98 -12.02
CA LYS A 25 -6.83 -6.71 -13.31
C LYS A 25 -5.47 -6.54 -14.00
N ILE A 26 -4.82 -5.39 -13.83
CA ILE A 26 -3.51 -5.10 -14.42
C ILE A 26 -2.40 -5.79 -13.64
N THR A 27 -2.38 -5.66 -12.31
CA THR A 27 -1.32 -6.26 -11.48
C THR A 27 -1.43 -7.78 -11.35
N GLU A 28 -2.60 -8.36 -11.66
CA GLU A 28 -2.77 -9.81 -11.81
C GLU A 28 -2.11 -10.33 -13.10
N ARG A 29 -2.14 -9.53 -14.17
CA ARG A 29 -1.69 -9.94 -15.52
C ARG A 29 -0.24 -9.59 -15.81
N LEU A 30 0.28 -8.54 -15.18
CA LEU A 30 1.60 -7.98 -15.43
C LEU A 30 2.39 -7.93 -14.13
N ASP A 31 3.71 -8.15 -14.21
CA ASP A 31 4.63 -8.09 -13.07
C ASP A 31 4.92 -6.64 -12.62
N VAL A 32 3.87 -5.88 -12.34
CA VAL A 32 3.90 -4.46 -11.96
C VAL A 32 3.13 -4.25 -10.66
N GLY A 33 3.57 -3.29 -9.86
CA GLY A 33 2.82 -2.79 -8.72
C GLY A 33 2.40 -1.34 -8.94
N ILE A 34 1.35 -0.93 -8.24
CA ILE A 34 0.75 0.40 -8.32
C ILE A 34 0.54 0.90 -6.89
N LEU A 35 1.01 2.12 -6.60
CA LEU A 35 0.70 2.83 -5.37
C LEU A 35 -0.32 3.94 -5.66
N GLY A 36 -1.49 3.90 -5.04
CA GLY A 36 -2.54 4.93 -5.17
C GLY A 36 -2.48 5.97 -4.04
N TYR A 37 -2.35 7.25 -4.40
CA TYR A 37 -2.28 8.38 -3.46
C TYR A 37 -3.51 9.26 -3.58
N GLY A 38 -4.51 9.00 -2.74
CA GLY A 38 -5.67 9.89 -2.59
C GLY A 38 -6.56 9.97 -3.84
N ILE A 39 -7.86 10.15 -3.60
CA ILE A 39 -8.89 10.15 -4.63
C ILE A 39 -9.51 11.53 -4.63
N TYR A 40 -9.27 12.31 -5.68
CA TYR A 40 -9.90 13.61 -5.87
C TYR A 40 -11.13 13.41 -6.76
N MET A 41 -12.30 13.41 -6.13
CA MET A 41 -13.58 13.27 -6.85
C MET A 41 -13.94 14.58 -7.54
N THR A 42 -14.22 14.50 -8.85
CA THR A 42 -14.85 15.57 -9.63
C THR A 42 -16.06 15.01 -10.35
N GLY A 43 -17.23 15.03 -9.71
CA GLY A 43 -18.46 14.45 -10.28
C GLY A 43 -18.43 12.92 -10.29
N GLY A 44 -18.72 12.31 -11.45
CA GLY A 44 -18.72 10.85 -11.63
C GLY A 44 -17.35 10.24 -11.93
N GLU A 45 -16.32 11.08 -12.06
CA GLU A 45 -14.94 10.67 -12.35
C GLU A 45 -14.03 11.03 -11.19
N VAL A 46 -12.99 10.22 -11.02
CA VAL A 46 -11.97 10.40 -10.01
C VAL A 46 -10.65 10.63 -10.71
N ALA A 47 -9.94 11.67 -10.26
CA ALA A 47 -8.52 11.83 -10.54
C ALA A 47 -7.72 11.24 -9.38
N THR A 48 -6.93 10.21 -9.65
CA THR A 48 -6.04 9.57 -8.67
C THR A 48 -4.59 9.74 -9.13
N LEU A 49 -3.74 10.13 -8.19
CA LEU A 49 -2.29 10.09 -8.39
C LEU A 49 -1.82 8.66 -8.11
N PHE A 50 -1.14 8.06 -9.07
CA PHE A 50 -0.54 6.73 -8.95
C PHE A 50 0.96 6.78 -9.16
N THR A 51 1.69 5.88 -8.49
CA THR A 51 3.04 5.48 -8.88
C THR A 51 3.00 4.04 -9.34
N ILE A 52 3.24 3.81 -10.63
CA ILE A 52 3.48 2.46 -11.14
C ILE A 52 4.96 2.12 -10.97
N TYR A 53 5.26 0.88 -10.59
CA TYR A 53 6.61 0.39 -10.37
C TYR A 53 6.79 -1.05 -10.86
N ALA A 54 7.98 -1.38 -11.34
CA ALA A 54 8.35 -2.72 -11.81
C ALA A 54 9.87 -2.91 -11.80
N ASN A 55 10.34 -4.13 -12.04
CA ASN A 55 11.78 -4.45 -12.05
C ASN A 55 12.55 -3.71 -13.16
N ASN A 56 11.90 -3.43 -14.29
CA ASN A 56 12.51 -2.80 -15.46
C ASN A 56 11.56 -1.78 -16.12
N HIS A 57 12.11 -0.91 -16.97
CA HIS A 57 11.36 0.17 -17.63
C HIS A 57 10.37 -0.34 -18.69
N GLU A 58 10.61 -1.50 -19.28
CA GLU A 58 9.74 -2.12 -20.27
C GLU A 58 8.42 -2.55 -19.62
N SER A 59 8.47 -3.24 -18.48
CA SER A 59 7.29 -3.63 -17.70
C SER A 59 6.50 -2.42 -17.21
N VAL A 60 7.16 -1.33 -16.80
CA VAL A 60 6.46 -0.07 -16.48
C VAL A 60 5.75 0.50 -17.70
N THR A 61 6.39 0.46 -18.87
CA THR A 61 5.80 0.98 -20.11
C THR A 61 4.60 0.13 -20.54
N GLU A 62 4.73 -1.20 -20.51
CA GLU A 62 3.65 -2.14 -20.77
C GLU A 62 2.48 -1.93 -19.80
N GLY A 63 2.77 -1.76 -18.50
CA GLY A 63 1.77 -1.43 -17.50
C GLY A 63 1.04 -0.13 -17.81
N ILE A 64 1.73 0.94 -18.20
CA ILE A 64 1.09 2.21 -18.58
C ILE A 64 0.17 2.04 -19.80
N GLU A 65 0.60 1.29 -20.81
CA GLU A 65 -0.24 1.01 -21.98
C GLU A 65 -1.47 0.16 -21.62
N ALA A 66 -1.33 -0.82 -20.72
CA ALA A 66 -2.45 -1.57 -20.18
C ALA A 66 -3.44 -0.68 -19.41
N ILE A 67 -2.95 0.29 -18.63
CA ILE A 67 -3.79 1.28 -17.93
C ILE A 67 -4.55 2.12 -18.96
N ARG A 68 -3.89 2.59 -20.03
CA ARG A 68 -4.52 3.37 -21.11
C ARG A 68 -5.59 2.58 -21.86
N ALA A 69 -5.41 1.27 -22.00
CA ALA A 69 -6.34 0.38 -22.70
C ALA A 69 -7.56 -0.03 -21.86
N SER A 70 -7.57 0.25 -20.56
CA SER A 70 -8.68 -0.09 -19.67
C SER A 70 -9.93 0.72 -20.00
N GLU A 71 -11.08 0.05 -20.13
CA GLU A 71 -12.37 0.70 -20.36
C GLU A 71 -12.84 1.60 -19.20
N HIS A 72 -12.26 1.41 -18.01
CA HIS A 72 -12.57 2.21 -16.81
C HIS A 72 -11.65 3.43 -16.66
N VAL A 73 -10.64 3.56 -17.52
CA VAL A 73 -9.69 4.68 -17.50
C VAL A 73 -10.03 5.65 -18.63
N ARG A 74 -10.27 6.91 -18.28
CA ARG A 74 -10.57 7.97 -19.24
C ARG A 74 -9.30 8.64 -19.77
N SER A 75 -8.32 8.88 -18.90
CA SER A 75 -7.06 9.50 -19.32
C SER A 75 -5.92 9.18 -18.37
N VAL A 76 -4.72 9.09 -18.93
CA VAL A 76 -3.47 8.90 -18.19
C VAL A 76 -2.48 10.00 -18.58
N SER A 77 -2.07 10.80 -17.61
CA SER A 77 -1.05 11.84 -17.75
C SER A 77 0.20 11.41 -17.00
N GLN A 78 1.32 11.24 -17.69
CA GLN A 78 2.59 10.98 -17.03
C GLN A 78 3.14 12.27 -16.43
N MET A 79 3.60 12.20 -15.19
CA MET A 79 4.17 13.35 -14.49
C MET A 79 5.70 13.34 -14.60
N ALA A 80 6.29 14.53 -14.55
CA ALA A 80 7.75 14.65 -14.50
C ALA A 80 8.28 14.04 -13.20
N THR A 81 9.37 13.27 -13.29
CA THR A 81 10.01 12.62 -12.16
C THR A 81 10.34 13.64 -11.06
N GLY A 82 9.95 13.37 -9.81
CA GLY A 82 10.23 14.25 -8.68
C GLY A 82 9.26 15.40 -8.50
N PHE A 83 8.03 15.31 -9.04
CA PHE A 83 6.94 16.24 -8.70
C PHE A 83 6.70 16.29 -7.18
N ARG A 84 6.89 15.17 -6.48
CA ARG A 84 7.22 15.16 -5.05
C ARG A 84 8.75 15.25 -4.89
N GLN A 85 9.29 16.45 -4.70
CA GLN A 85 10.71 16.72 -4.41
C GLN A 85 11.12 16.03 -3.07
N ALA A 86 12.24 15.33 -2.85
CA ALA A 86 13.34 14.78 -3.65
C ALA A 86 14.09 13.70 -2.80
N SER A 87 14.58 12.61 -3.44
CA SER A 87 15.89 11.96 -3.16
C SER A 87 16.06 10.67 -4.01
N ILE A 88 17.04 10.65 -4.90
CA ILE A 88 17.45 9.57 -5.83
C ILE A 88 18.83 9.07 -5.32
N PRO A 89 19.23 7.76 -5.34
CA PRO A 89 19.11 6.82 -6.46
C PRO A 89 18.65 5.36 -6.17
N LYS A 90 18.15 4.72 -7.24
CA LYS A 90 17.78 3.30 -7.36
C LYS A 90 19.01 2.39 -7.40
N PRO A 91 18.91 1.23 -6.72
CA PRO A 91 19.07 -0.04 -7.42
C PRO A 91 17.82 -0.91 -7.24
N GLY A 92 17.25 -1.36 -8.37
CA GLY A 92 16.34 -2.51 -8.41
C GLY A 92 14.96 -2.35 -9.05
N ASN A 93 14.41 -1.13 -9.25
CA ASN A 93 13.04 -0.99 -9.81
C ASN A 93 12.79 0.29 -10.63
N ALA A 94 12.28 0.17 -11.85
CA ALA A 94 11.71 1.25 -12.65
C ALA A 94 10.39 1.77 -12.03
N THR A 95 10.13 3.08 -12.17
CA THR A 95 8.95 3.74 -11.58
C THR A 95 8.47 4.87 -12.50
N ARG A 96 7.17 5.18 -12.47
CA ARG A 96 6.58 6.34 -13.14
C ARG A 96 5.40 6.88 -12.35
N GLU A 97 5.34 8.19 -12.17
CA GLU A 97 4.19 8.88 -11.59
C GLU A 97 3.15 9.18 -12.69
N LEU A 98 1.88 8.90 -12.38
CA LEU A 98 0.74 9.01 -13.28
C LEU A 98 -0.39 9.75 -12.58
N LEU A 99 -0.99 10.73 -13.26
CA LEU A 99 -2.32 11.21 -12.92
C LEU A 99 -3.31 10.47 -13.80
N VAL A 100 -4.18 9.67 -13.19
CA VAL A 100 -5.17 8.85 -13.91
C VAL A 100 -6.55 9.35 -13.58
N VAL A 101 -7.34 9.65 -14.61
CA VAL A 101 -8.77 9.93 -14.48
C VAL A 101 -9.53 8.66 -14.84
N HIS A 102 -10.35 8.16 -13.92
CA HIS A 102 -11.04 6.87 -14.05
C HIS A 102 -12.42 6.89 -13.38
N ASP A 103 -13.20 5.83 -13.61
CA ASP A 103 -14.54 5.68 -13.05
C ASP A 103 -14.47 5.36 -11.55
N GLY A 104 -14.71 6.37 -10.71
CA GLY A 104 -14.70 6.23 -9.25
C GLY A 104 -15.75 5.28 -8.69
N ARG A 105 -16.79 4.92 -9.47
CA ARG A 105 -17.80 3.94 -9.04
C ARG A 105 -17.26 2.52 -9.04
N LYS A 106 -16.15 2.29 -9.73
CA LYS A 106 -15.44 1.02 -9.79
C LYS A 106 -14.42 0.86 -8.68
N GLN A 107 -14.34 1.79 -7.72
CA GLN A 107 -13.37 1.77 -6.62
C GLN A 107 -14.04 1.43 -5.29
N ILE A 108 -13.37 0.63 -4.46
CA ILE A 108 -13.86 0.28 -3.11
C ILE A 108 -13.68 1.41 -2.08
N SER A 109 -12.92 2.44 -2.44
CA SER A 109 -12.61 3.59 -1.59
C SER A 109 -13.84 4.31 -1.04
N GLN A 110 -14.82 4.61 -1.89
CA GLN A 110 -16.03 5.34 -1.51
C GLN A 110 -16.92 4.53 -0.53
N PRO A 111 -17.19 3.23 -0.76
CA PRO A 111 -17.82 2.37 0.24
C PRO A 111 -17.13 2.33 1.60
N LEU A 112 -15.79 2.35 1.64
CA LEU A 112 -15.01 2.39 2.89
C LEU A 112 -15.11 3.76 3.58
N THR A 113 -14.89 4.85 2.85
CA THR A 113 -14.90 6.22 3.41
C THR A 113 -16.29 6.63 3.91
N SER A 114 -17.34 6.30 3.16
CA SER A 114 -18.73 6.55 3.58
C SER A 114 -19.12 5.79 4.86
N ARG A 115 -18.41 4.72 5.21
CA ARG A 115 -18.59 3.96 6.45
C ARG A 115 -17.64 4.37 7.57
N GLY A 116 -16.85 5.44 7.39
CA GLY A 116 -16.00 6.00 8.44
C GLY A 116 -14.61 5.39 8.53
N PHE A 117 -14.12 4.77 7.45
CA PHE A 117 -12.71 4.38 7.32
C PHE A 117 -11.94 5.43 6.53
N VAL A 118 -10.78 5.85 7.03
CA VAL A 118 -9.92 6.84 6.38
C VAL A 118 -8.56 6.24 6.11
N CYS A 119 -8.00 6.46 4.92
CA CYS A 119 -6.67 5.98 4.56
C CYS A 119 -5.59 6.75 5.31
N THR A 120 -4.61 6.05 5.88
CA THR A 120 -3.44 6.69 6.52
C THR A 120 -2.21 6.72 5.64
N GLY A 121 -2.25 6.09 4.46
CA GLY A 121 -1.12 5.96 3.56
C GLY A 121 -1.56 5.65 2.13
N PRO A 122 -0.59 5.48 1.21
CA PRO A 122 -0.89 5.00 -0.13
C PRO A 122 -1.51 3.60 -0.08
N ILE A 123 -2.39 3.33 -1.04
CA ILE A 123 -2.94 2.01 -1.29
C ILE A 123 -1.92 1.25 -2.13
N ASP A 124 -1.47 0.08 -1.68
CA ASP A 124 -0.54 -0.76 -2.44
C ASP A 124 -1.33 -1.81 -3.22
N ILE A 125 -1.27 -1.76 -4.55
CA ILE A 125 -1.96 -2.69 -5.44
C ILE A 125 -0.91 -3.51 -6.19
N ARG A 126 -0.98 -4.83 -6.08
CA ARG A 126 0.00 -5.77 -6.64
C ARG A 126 -0.55 -7.18 -6.57
N ASP A 127 -0.04 -8.05 -7.45
CA ASP A 127 -0.40 -9.48 -7.47
C ASP A 127 -1.92 -9.70 -7.48
N GLY A 128 -2.65 -8.82 -8.18
CA GLY A 128 -4.10 -8.84 -8.28
C GLY A 128 -4.85 -8.48 -6.99
N ARG A 129 -4.21 -7.89 -5.97
CA ARG A 129 -4.87 -7.54 -4.69
C ARG A 129 -4.49 -6.13 -4.24
N GLU A 130 -5.35 -5.53 -3.42
CA GLU A 130 -5.09 -4.23 -2.81
C GLU A 130 -4.85 -4.36 -1.30
N TYR A 131 -3.84 -3.64 -0.81
CA TYR A 131 -3.43 -3.61 0.57
C TYR A 131 -3.66 -2.21 1.13
N TRP A 132 -4.52 -2.13 2.15
CA TRP A 132 -4.99 -0.87 2.71
C TRP A 132 -4.56 -0.71 4.16
N SER A 133 -4.16 0.51 4.52
CA SER A 133 -4.00 0.95 5.90
C SER A 133 -5.04 2.03 6.21
N LEU A 134 -5.95 1.69 7.11
CA LEU A 134 -7.11 2.49 7.46
C LEU A 134 -7.11 2.85 8.95
N VAL A 135 -7.75 3.96 9.29
CA VAL A 135 -8.15 4.30 10.65
C VAL A 135 -9.64 4.55 10.72
N THR A 136 -10.24 4.23 11.86
CA THR A 136 -11.65 4.48 12.13
C THR A 136 -11.88 4.75 13.61
N ASN A 137 -12.92 5.53 13.93
CA ASN A 137 -13.37 5.76 15.30
C ASN A 137 -14.40 4.70 15.75
N HIS A 138 -14.56 3.63 14.96
CA HIS A 138 -15.40 2.49 15.32
C HIS A 138 -14.63 1.52 16.21
N ASP A 139 -15.34 0.91 17.16
CA ASP A 139 -14.83 -0.27 17.85
C ASP A 139 -14.65 -1.45 16.87
N ARG A 140 -13.97 -2.49 17.35
CA ARG A 140 -13.62 -3.66 16.53
C ARG A 140 -14.85 -4.39 15.98
N GLU A 141 -15.95 -4.45 16.72
CA GLU A 141 -17.16 -5.16 16.32
C GLU A 141 -17.90 -4.39 15.22
N THR A 142 -18.11 -3.09 15.44
CA THR A 142 -18.71 -2.17 14.49
C THR A 142 -17.88 -2.07 13.21
N ALA A 143 -16.55 -2.05 13.32
CA ALA A 143 -15.65 -2.07 12.17
C ALA A 143 -15.83 -3.34 11.33
N ARG A 144 -15.96 -4.51 11.96
CA ARG A 144 -16.19 -5.79 11.24
C ARG A 144 -17.51 -5.79 10.48
N ILE A 145 -18.60 -5.40 11.15
CA ILE A 145 -19.93 -5.31 10.52
C ILE A 145 -19.90 -4.41 9.29
N LYS A 146 -19.29 -3.22 9.41
CA LYS A 146 -19.16 -2.29 8.29
C LYS A 146 -18.29 -2.83 7.15
N LEU A 147 -17.24 -3.60 7.46
CA LEU A 147 -16.45 -4.26 6.43
C LEU A 147 -17.25 -5.37 5.74
N ASP A 148 -18.07 -6.13 6.47
CA ASP A 148 -18.99 -7.12 5.90
C ASP A 148 -20.00 -6.47 4.94
N GLU A 149 -20.57 -5.32 5.29
CA GLU A 149 -21.45 -4.56 4.39
C GLU A 149 -20.73 -4.14 3.10
N VAL A 150 -19.44 -3.77 3.18
CA VAL A 150 -18.63 -3.45 1.99
C VAL A 150 -18.37 -4.70 1.16
N ARG A 151 -18.07 -5.85 1.80
CA ARG A 151 -17.91 -7.15 1.12
C ARG A 151 -19.15 -7.46 0.28
N GLU A 152 -20.33 -7.35 0.87
CA GLU A 152 -21.60 -7.61 0.18
C GLU A 152 -21.88 -6.59 -0.93
N GLN A 153 -21.77 -5.29 -0.64
CA GLN A 153 -22.07 -4.23 -1.61
C GLN A 153 -21.21 -4.33 -2.87
N MET A 154 -19.92 -4.64 -2.70
CA MET A 154 -18.95 -4.65 -3.80
C MET A 154 -18.69 -6.04 -4.36
N SER A 155 -19.34 -7.10 -3.82
CA SER A 155 -18.97 -8.49 -4.09
C SER A 155 -17.47 -8.72 -3.90
N ALA A 156 -16.93 -8.15 -2.82
CA ALA A 156 -15.51 -8.10 -2.53
C ALA A 156 -15.08 -9.19 -1.54
N GLU A 157 -13.89 -9.73 -1.75
CA GLU A 157 -13.16 -10.48 -0.74
C GLU A 157 -12.36 -9.48 0.10
N ILE A 158 -12.69 -9.33 1.38
CA ILE A 158 -11.89 -8.51 2.31
C ILE A 158 -11.33 -9.42 3.39
N HIS A 159 -10.02 -9.40 3.59
CA HIS A 159 -9.31 -10.08 4.67
C HIS A 159 -8.71 -9.04 5.63
N VAL A 160 -9.03 -9.15 6.90
CA VAL A 160 -8.46 -8.27 7.93
C VAL A 160 -7.11 -8.84 8.34
N ARG A 161 -6.02 -8.18 7.93
CA ARG A 161 -4.65 -8.55 8.33
C ARG A 161 -4.36 -8.16 9.78
N SER A 162 -4.83 -6.99 10.22
CA SER A 162 -4.68 -6.56 11.61
C SER A 162 -5.73 -5.53 12.03
N MET A 163 -6.02 -5.47 13.33
CA MET A 163 -6.82 -4.43 13.97
C MET A 163 -6.14 -4.04 15.28
N LYS A 164 -5.59 -2.83 15.39
CA LYS A 164 -4.85 -2.36 16.56
C LYS A 164 -5.47 -1.08 17.10
N GLN A 165 -5.63 -1.01 18.41
CA GLN A 165 -6.14 0.17 19.09
C GLN A 165 -4.99 1.17 19.22
N GLN A 166 -5.17 2.38 18.70
CA GLN A 166 -4.15 3.43 18.77
C GLN A 166 -4.31 4.18 20.09
N ASN A 167 -3.32 4.03 20.96
CA ASN A 167 -3.20 4.88 22.15
C ASN A 167 -2.70 6.27 21.72
N ARG A 168 -3.19 7.34 22.39
CA ARG A 168 -2.68 8.73 22.25
C ARG A 168 -1.17 8.74 22.57
N GLY A 169 -0.33 8.55 21.56
CA GLY A 169 1.13 8.49 21.72
C GLY A 169 1.84 7.80 20.57
N ASP A 170 1.20 6.85 19.91
CA ASP A 170 1.73 6.24 18.69
C ASP A 170 1.34 7.09 17.48
N ALA A 171 2.32 7.69 16.80
CA ALA A 171 2.08 8.22 15.47
C ALA A 171 1.58 7.08 14.57
N PRO A 172 0.65 7.31 13.65
CA PRO A 172 0.28 6.29 12.66
C PRO A 172 1.56 5.88 11.93
N THR A 173 2.03 4.65 12.21
CA THR A 173 3.16 4.04 11.52
C THR A 173 2.69 3.59 10.15
N THR A 174 2.36 4.56 9.30
CA THR A 174 2.26 4.33 7.87
C THR A 174 3.68 4.01 7.42
N LEU A 175 3.90 2.75 7.04
CA LEU A 175 5.15 2.36 6.42
C LEU A 175 5.34 3.24 5.16
N PRO A 176 6.50 3.89 4.99
CA PRO A 176 6.82 4.68 3.80
C PRO A 176 7.11 3.74 2.62
N VAL A 177 6.11 2.95 2.22
CA VAL A 177 6.20 1.98 1.13
C VAL A 177 6.54 2.65 -0.20
N ASP A 178 6.22 3.94 -0.34
CA ASP A 178 6.58 4.79 -1.46
C ASP A 178 8.09 5.06 -1.57
N GLN A 179 8.84 4.85 -0.48
CA GLN A 179 10.28 5.03 -0.43
C GLN A 179 11.04 3.71 -0.67
N PHE A 180 10.34 2.57 -0.70
CA PHE A 180 10.96 1.26 -0.95
C PHE A 180 10.97 0.93 -2.46
N THR A 181 12.02 0.25 -2.91
CA THR A 181 11.97 -0.44 -4.20
C THR A 181 11.09 -1.70 -4.09
N LYS A 182 10.48 -2.19 -5.18
CA LYS A 182 9.73 -3.47 -5.20
C LYS A 182 10.49 -4.59 -4.51
N ARG A 183 11.80 -4.73 -4.79
CA ARG A 183 12.63 -5.80 -4.21
C ARG A 183 12.83 -5.61 -2.71
N GLN A 184 13.00 -4.38 -2.25
CA GLN A 184 13.05 -4.06 -0.82
C GLN A 184 11.72 -4.36 -0.13
N LEU A 185 10.59 -3.99 -0.76
CA LEU A 185 9.25 -4.23 -0.25
C LEU A 185 8.94 -5.74 -0.18
N GLU A 186 9.22 -6.48 -1.26
CA GLU A 186 9.08 -7.94 -1.37
C GLU A 186 9.88 -8.66 -0.28
N VAL A 187 11.17 -8.33 -0.16
CA VAL A 187 12.06 -8.90 0.88
C VAL A 187 11.53 -8.60 2.28
N PHE A 188 11.13 -7.36 2.55
CA PHE A 188 10.63 -6.94 3.86
C PHE A 188 9.31 -7.61 4.24
N GLN A 189 8.40 -7.77 3.29
CA GLN A 189 7.11 -8.41 3.56
C GLN A 189 7.24 -9.90 3.72
N LEU A 190 8.04 -10.58 2.89
CA LEU A 190 8.29 -12.00 3.10
C LEU A 190 8.90 -12.23 4.49
N ALA A 191 9.87 -11.40 4.89
CA ALA A 191 10.43 -11.42 6.24
C ALA A 191 9.34 -11.25 7.31
N ARG A 192 8.38 -10.33 7.14
CA ARG A 192 7.27 -10.17 8.09
C ARG A 192 6.31 -11.36 8.08
N GLU A 193 5.93 -11.86 6.92
CA GLU A 193 4.96 -12.94 6.75
C GLU A 193 5.49 -14.27 7.27
N MET A 194 6.81 -14.51 7.16
CA MET A 194 7.48 -15.69 7.72
C MET A 194 7.95 -15.50 9.17
N GLY A 195 7.58 -14.40 9.83
CA GLY A 195 7.88 -14.18 11.25
C GLY A 195 9.35 -13.91 11.58
N TYR A 196 10.12 -13.34 10.65
CA TYR A 196 11.54 -12.98 10.85
C TYR A 196 11.76 -11.91 11.93
N TYR A 197 10.76 -11.06 12.10
CA TYR A 197 10.74 -9.96 13.06
C TYR A 197 10.02 -10.30 14.37
N GLU A 198 9.47 -11.51 14.49
CA GLU A 198 8.78 -11.97 15.70
C GLU A 198 9.76 -12.42 16.78
N TYR A 199 9.29 -12.50 18.03
CA TYR A 199 10.06 -13.04 19.13
C TYR A 199 9.28 -14.14 19.87
N PRO A 200 9.74 -15.42 19.85
CA PRO A 200 10.91 -15.92 19.14
C PRO A 200 10.75 -15.84 17.61
N LYS A 201 11.86 -15.71 16.87
CA LYS A 201 11.82 -15.68 15.40
C LYS A 201 11.26 -16.99 14.85
N GLU A 202 10.31 -16.91 13.93
CA GLU A 202 9.72 -18.08 13.27
C GLU A 202 10.50 -18.50 12.01
N THR A 203 11.33 -17.61 11.46
CA THR A 203 12.24 -17.91 10.34
C THR A 203 13.62 -17.25 10.51
N SER A 204 14.61 -17.79 9.81
CA SER A 204 15.97 -17.27 9.70
C SER A 204 16.21 -16.48 8.41
N ALA A 205 17.27 -15.67 8.41
CA ALA A 205 17.73 -14.97 7.19
C ALA A 205 18.23 -15.94 6.10
N GLY A 206 18.64 -17.15 6.46
CA GLY A 206 19.02 -18.18 5.50
C GLY A 206 17.80 -18.69 4.73
N GLU A 207 16.77 -19.10 5.46
CA GLU A 207 15.52 -19.60 4.88
C GLU A 207 14.84 -18.56 3.98
N LEU A 208 14.81 -17.30 4.39
CA LEU A 208 14.31 -16.20 3.55
C LEU A 208 15.12 -15.99 2.28
N ALA A 209 16.44 -16.12 2.36
CA ALA A 209 17.32 -15.94 1.21
C ALA A 209 17.13 -17.07 0.20
N ASP A 210 16.99 -18.31 0.70
CA ASP A 210 16.71 -19.50 -0.10
C ASP A 210 15.34 -19.39 -0.80
N GLU A 211 14.29 -18.96 -0.08
CA GLU A 211 12.94 -18.74 -0.63
C GLU A 211 12.95 -17.69 -1.77
N LEU A 212 13.74 -16.63 -1.60
CA LEU A 212 13.85 -15.54 -2.58
C LEU A 212 14.88 -15.78 -3.69
N GLY A 213 15.60 -16.92 -3.66
CA GLY A 213 16.66 -17.25 -4.61
C GLY A 213 17.82 -16.25 -4.62
N ILE A 214 18.15 -15.64 -3.48
CA ILE A 214 19.24 -14.65 -3.34
C ILE A 214 20.25 -15.07 -2.27
N THR A 215 21.39 -14.39 -2.21
CA THR A 215 22.33 -14.60 -1.11
C THR A 215 21.82 -13.97 0.18
N THR A 216 22.18 -14.53 1.34
CA THR A 216 21.88 -13.93 2.65
C THR A 216 22.45 -12.51 2.77
N SER A 217 23.58 -12.23 2.12
CA SER A 217 24.15 -10.88 2.07
C SER A 217 23.25 -9.90 1.31
N THR A 218 22.69 -10.30 0.17
CA THR A 218 21.75 -9.50 -0.61
C THR A 218 20.43 -9.29 0.16
N LEU A 219 19.95 -10.31 0.86
CA LEU A 219 18.78 -10.20 1.74
C LEU A 219 19.00 -9.13 2.82
N HIS A 220 20.10 -9.23 3.56
CA HIS A 220 20.44 -8.25 4.61
C HIS A 220 20.62 -6.84 4.03
N GLU A 221 21.18 -6.69 2.84
CA GLU A 221 21.29 -5.38 2.19
C GLU A 221 19.90 -4.76 1.91
N HIS A 222 18.95 -5.56 1.42
CA HIS A 222 17.58 -5.11 1.20
C HIS A 222 16.88 -4.74 2.52
N LEU A 223 16.95 -5.60 3.55
CA LEU A 223 16.35 -5.34 4.86
C LEU A 223 16.98 -4.11 5.52
N HIS A 224 18.30 -3.96 5.49
CA HIS A 224 18.99 -2.79 6.06
C HIS A 224 18.58 -1.48 5.37
N LYS A 225 18.39 -1.49 4.05
CA LYS A 225 17.90 -0.30 3.32
C LYS A 225 16.46 0.06 3.72
N VAL A 226 15.60 -0.94 3.90
CA VAL A 226 14.22 -0.75 4.39
C VAL A 226 14.23 -0.21 5.82
N GLU A 227 14.98 -0.85 6.71
CA GLU A 227 15.11 -0.45 8.11
C GLU A 227 15.67 0.97 8.27
N ALA A 228 16.65 1.37 7.45
CA ALA A 228 17.19 2.73 7.46
C ALA A 228 16.15 3.79 7.07
N ILE A 229 15.23 3.46 6.18
CA ILE A 229 14.12 4.35 5.81
C ILE A 229 13.09 4.36 6.94
N LEU A 230 12.77 3.22 7.54
CA LEU A 230 11.82 3.09 8.65
C LEU A 230 12.27 3.81 9.93
N LEU A 231 13.57 3.74 10.24
CA LEU A 231 14.15 4.36 11.43
C LEU A 231 14.41 5.86 11.25
N GLY A 232 14.12 6.42 10.06
CA GLY A 232 14.27 7.83 9.76
C GLY A 232 15.75 8.22 9.65
N ARG A 233 16.22 8.47 8.43
CA ARG A 233 17.56 9.02 8.18
C ARG A 233 17.69 10.52 8.51
N ASP A 234 16.93 11.00 9.50
CA ASP A 234 17.00 12.32 10.14
C ASP A 234 17.00 12.22 11.69
N GLY A 235 17.22 11.02 12.26
CA GLY A 235 17.19 10.79 13.71
C GLY A 235 18.50 11.02 14.47
N LEU A 236 19.58 11.53 13.84
CA LEU A 236 20.88 11.76 14.50
C LEU A 236 21.57 13.04 14.00
N THR A 237 20.95 14.21 14.22
CA THR A 237 21.73 15.41 14.50
C THR A 237 21.82 15.55 16.02
N TRP A 238 22.98 15.18 16.57
CA TRP A 238 23.30 15.37 17.98
C TRP A 238 23.22 16.85 18.37
N LEU A 239 22.74 17.10 19.58
CA LEU A 239 22.84 18.36 20.29
C LEU A 239 24.32 18.77 20.43
N GLU A 240 24.66 19.96 19.91
CA GLU A 240 25.64 20.87 20.50
C GLU A 240 25.11 22.31 20.43
#